data_AF-A0A2G6DBP7-F1
#
_entry.id   AF-A0A2G6DBP7-F1
#
_cell.length_a   1.000
_cell.length_b   1.000
_cell.length_c   1.000
_cell.angle_alpha   90.00
_cell.angle_beta   90.00
_cell.angle_gamma   90.00
#
_symmetry.space_group_name_H-M   'P 1'
#
loop_
_entity.id
_entity.type
_entity.pdbx_description
1 polymer ?
#
loop_
_entity_poly.entity_id
_entity_poly.type
_entity_poly.pdbx_seq_one_letter_code
_entity_poly.pdbx_strand_id
1 'polypeptide(L)'
;MICSLDAELLMNYGLKIGELKPDAEKKLMAMQTHTSRSNNTKKRFHNTDPKDLVSPEEFKKMSGKKYRQYLSSHIRTQPNKGLNPSSLEAVLVNTNLNMIRGRLDSDTYLLFKDGTAYGDCKIPIQDLNVKMSKILEGPAYSKYPKWTRWKKKGGKYYIQNLKTKQWKLLKKAQKALPGKKGERLNNTFWTFSGSQFFGSHQGYYKLMPNGRFEIYNFTMRQNDLRAQDMDGTIPYLGTVSESDKTGSTANSVAIGNNFGGGASHKRKDGNKNTGTYYIDGYTIELHHDNGWVHRELFHFPSKDKKKSIQIKDTIYWVREYD
;
A
#
# COMPACT_ATOMS: atom_id res chain seq x y z
N MET A 1 1.46 25.53 15.22
CA MET A 1 2.58 24.80 15.85
C MET A 1 1.92 23.65 16.61
N ILE A 2 1.90 22.44 16.04
CA ILE A 2 1.23 21.28 16.66
C ILE A 2 2.36 20.51 17.34
N CYS A 3 2.44 20.66 18.66
CA CYS A 3 3.45 20.05 19.51
C CYS A 3 3.23 18.55 19.65
N SER A 4 4.32 17.85 19.93
CA SER A 4 4.51 16.40 20.06
C SER A 4 3.55 15.63 20.98
N LEU A 5 2.65 16.31 21.71
CA LEU A 5 1.74 15.68 22.67
C LEU A 5 0.67 14.80 22.01
N ASP A 6 0.21 15.16 20.80
CA ASP A 6 -0.88 14.42 20.12
C ASP A 6 -0.43 13.06 19.57
N ALA A 7 0.85 12.93 19.20
CA ALA A 7 1.41 11.65 18.76
C ALA A 7 1.64 10.71 19.95
N GLU A 8 2.03 11.27 21.10
CA GLU A 8 2.22 10.53 22.35
C GLU A 8 0.86 10.11 22.96
N LEU A 9 -0.18 10.94 22.87
CA LEU A 9 -1.57 10.57 23.19
C LEU A 9 -2.15 9.52 22.24
N LEU A 10 -1.83 9.54 20.94
CA LEU A 10 -2.24 8.48 20.00
C LEU A 10 -1.48 7.16 20.22
N MET A 11 -0.23 7.22 20.69
CA MET A 11 0.56 6.04 21.03
C MET A 11 0.25 5.49 22.43
N ASN A 12 -0.10 6.34 23.41
CA ASN A 12 -0.39 5.95 24.80
C ASN A 12 -1.89 5.73 25.07
N TYR A 13 -2.78 6.43 24.37
CA TYR A 13 -4.24 6.36 24.52
C TYR A 13 -4.88 6.12 23.17
N GLY A 14 -4.43 5.07 22.48
CA GLY A 14 -5.23 4.44 21.42
C GLY A 14 -6.68 4.41 21.90
N LEU A 15 -7.53 5.20 21.22
CA LEU A 15 -8.93 5.41 21.56
C LEU A 15 -9.48 4.11 22.16
N LYS A 16 -10.05 4.19 23.37
CA LYS A 16 -10.71 3.08 24.04
C LYS A 16 -11.93 2.62 23.23
N ILE A 17 -11.68 1.99 22.09
CA ILE A 17 -12.67 1.46 21.14
C ILE A 17 -13.45 0.31 21.80
N GLY A 18 -12.90 -0.30 22.85
CA GLY A 18 -13.61 -1.26 23.70
C GLY A 18 -14.85 -0.68 24.41
N GLU A 19 -14.90 0.63 24.67
CA GLU A 19 -16.03 1.28 25.35
C GLU A 19 -17.18 1.64 24.36
N LEU A 20 -16.90 1.73 23.06
CA LEU A 20 -17.92 1.95 22.01
C LEU A 20 -18.56 0.65 21.49
N LYS A 21 -17.96 -0.51 21.79
CA LYS A 21 -18.35 -1.80 21.24
C LYS A 21 -19.72 -2.32 21.72
N PRO A 22 -20.08 -2.26 23.02
CA PRO A 22 -21.33 -2.87 23.50
C PRO A 22 -22.58 -2.16 23.00
N ASP A 23 -22.54 -0.82 22.94
CA ASP A 23 -23.71 -0.01 22.57
C ASP A 23 -23.96 -0.02 21.05
N ALA A 24 -22.88 -0.12 20.26
CA ALA A 24 -22.95 -0.34 18.81
C ALA A 24 -23.45 -1.74 18.46
N GLU A 25 -23.00 -2.80 19.17
CA GLU A 25 -23.45 -4.18 18.96
C GLU A 25 -24.95 -4.36 19.29
N LYS A 26 -25.43 -3.74 20.37
CA LYS A 26 -26.84 -3.78 20.78
C LYS A 26 -27.78 -3.14 19.75
N LYS A 27 -27.35 -2.04 19.11
CA LYS A 27 -28.09 -1.37 18.02
C LYS A 27 -27.95 -2.11 16.69
N LEU A 28 -26.83 -2.82 16.45
CA LEU A 28 -26.58 -3.61 15.23
C LEU A 28 -27.47 -4.86 15.12
N MET A 29 -27.75 -5.52 16.24
CA MET A 29 -28.61 -6.71 16.27
C MET A 29 -30.05 -6.41 15.85
N ALA A 30 -30.49 -5.15 15.95
CA ALA A 30 -31.86 -4.74 15.64
C ALA A 30 -32.12 -4.45 14.14
N MET A 31 -31.09 -4.43 13.27
CA MET A 31 -31.21 -3.90 11.90
C MET A 31 -30.76 -4.87 10.78
N GLN A 32 -30.84 -6.18 10.99
CA GLN A 32 -30.44 -7.15 9.97
C GLN A 32 -31.49 -7.34 8.87
N THR A 33 -31.20 -6.89 7.64
CA THR A 33 -31.79 -7.47 6.41
C THR A 33 -30.70 -7.78 5.38
N HIS A 34 -31.00 -8.74 4.49
CA HIS A 34 -30.04 -9.53 3.72
C HIS A 34 -29.61 -8.96 2.35
N THR A 35 -28.50 -9.53 1.86
CA THR A 35 -27.96 -9.61 0.47
C THR A 35 -26.95 -8.52 0.08
N SER A 36 -25.96 -8.67 -0.82
CA SER A 36 -25.70 -9.61 -1.92
C SER A 36 -24.19 -9.87 -2.18
N ARG A 37 -23.93 -10.91 -2.97
CA ARG A 37 -22.64 -11.53 -3.37
C ARG A 37 -21.82 -10.67 -4.36
N SER A 38 -20.48 -10.79 -4.35
CA SER A 38 -19.55 -10.09 -5.25
C SER A 38 -18.76 -11.09 -6.12
N ASN A 39 -18.64 -10.78 -7.42
CA ASN A 39 -18.00 -11.61 -8.45
C ASN A 39 -16.49 -11.32 -8.60
N ASN A 40 -15.69 -12.39 -8.66
CA ASN A 40 -14.24 -12.37 -8.91
C ASN A 40 -13.91 -12.23 -10.41
N THR A 41 -12.98 -11.35 -10.77
CA THR A 41 -12.42 -11.23 -12.14
C THR A 41 -10.93 -11.60 -12.17
N LYS A 42 -10.54 -12.55 -13.04
CA LYS A 42 -9.16 -12.94 -13.31
C LYS A 42 -8.41 -11.82 -14.07
N LYS A 43 -7.20 -11.45 -13.64
CA LYS A 43 -6.32 -10.51 -14.37
C LYS A 43 -5.60 -11.23 -15.52
N ARG A 44 -5.71 -10.70 -16.75
CA ARG A 44 -4.92 -11.15 -17.92
C ARG A 44 -3.57 -10.43 -17.95
N PHE A 45 -2.50 -11.17 -18.22
CA PHE A 45 -1.17 -10.63 -18.53
C PHE A 45 -1.07 -10.51 -20.05
N HIS A 46 -0.81 -9.32 -20.57
CA HIS A 46 -0.57 -9.11 -21.99
C HIS A 46 0.93 -9.15 -22.26
N ASN A 47 1.35 -10.03 -23.18
CA ASN A 47 2.60 -9.83 -23.91
C ASN A 47 2.31 -8.77 -24.96
N THR A 48 2.39 -7.50 -24.60
CA THR A 48 2.11 -6.40 -25.53
C THR A 48 3.38 -5.94 -26.23
N ASP A 49 3.36 -6.02 -27.56
CA ASP A 49 4.32 -5.36 -28.43
C ASP A 49 4.11 -3.83 -28.30
N PRO A 50 5.17 -2.99 -28.26
CA PRO A 50 5.04 -1.53 -28.33
C PRO A 50 4.08 -1.00 -29.41
N LYS A 51 3.83 -1.78 -30.48
CA LYS A 51 2.90 -1.43 -31.57
C LYS A 51 1.42 -1.43 -31.15
N ASP A 52 1.06 -2.14 -30.08
CA ASP A 52 -0.33 -2.24 -29.59
C ASP A 52 -0.69 -1.17 -28.56
N LEU A 53 0.19 -0.17 -28.38
CA LEU A 53 -0.03 0.91 -27.44
C LEU A 53 -0.99 1.96 -28.00
N VAL A 54 -1.91 2.42 -27.14
CA VAL A 54 -2.67 3.66 -27.41
C VAL A 54 -1.73 4.83 -27.63
N SER A 55 -2.20 5.83 -28.39
CA SER A 55 -1.38 7.02 -28.69
C SER A 55 -1.01 7.77 -27.40
N PRO A 56 0.10 8.55 -27.39
CA PRO A 56 0.46 9.38 -26.24
C PRO A 56 -0.67 10.32 -25.80
N GLU A 57 -1.42 10.89 -26.74
CA GLU A 57 -2.55 11.79 -26.49
C GLU A 57 -3.70 11.05 -25.80
N GLU A 58 -4.06 9.86 -26.28
CA GLU A 58 -5.09 9.02 -25.66
C GLU A 58 -4.68 8.57 -24.27
N PHE A 59 -3.42 8.16 -24.10
CA PHE A 59 -2.88 7.76 -22.81
C PHE A 59 -2.95 8.91 -21.80
N LYS A 60 -2.59 10.14 -22.20
CA LYS A 60 -2.68 11.34 -21.36
C LYS A 60 -4.12 11.70 -20.95
N LYS A 61 -5.10 11.37 -21.78
CA LYS A 61 -6.53 11.55 -21.47
C LYS A 61 -7.06 10.46 -20.52
N MET A 62 -6.38 9.32 -20.37
CA MET A 62 -6.80 8.30 -19.41
C MET A 62 -6.61 8.77 -17.97
N SER A 63 -7.60 8.51 -17.13
CA SER A 63 -7.54 8.83 -15.72
C SER A 63 -8.11 7.69 -14.85
N GLY A 64 -7.89 7.79 -13.55
CA GLY A 64 -8.51 6.92 -12.56
C GLY A 64 -8.24 5.43 -12.79
N LYS A 65 -9.31 4.64 -12.80
CA LYS A 65 -9.26 3.16 -12.90
C LYS A 65 -8.73 2.71 -14.26
N LYS A 66 -9.15 3.36 -15.35
CA LYS A 66 -8.74 3.00 -16.72
C LYS A 66 -7.24 3.15 -16.89
N TYR A 67 -6.68 4.30 -16.49
CA TYR A 67 -5.23 4.52 -16.49
C TYR A 67 -4.47 3.45 -15.70
N ARG A 68 -4.90 3.16 -14.46
CA ARG A 68 -4.23 2.18 -13.60
C ARG A 68 -4.28 0.76 -14.17
N GLN A 69 -5.42 0.36 -14.72
CA GLN A 69 -5.60 -0.95 -15.34
C GLN A 69 -4.73 -1.09 -16.58
N TYR A 70 -4.78 -0.11 -17.48
CA TYR A 70 -3.97 -0.08 -18.68
C TYR A 70 -2.48 -0.11 -18.34
N LEU A 71 -2.03 0.75 -17.44
CA LEU A 71 -0.63 0.77 -17.02
C LEU A 71 -0.23 -0.60 -16.46
N SER A 72 -0.96 -1.10 -15.46
CA SER A 72 -0.65 -2.36 -14.79
C SER A 72 -0.66 -3.58 -15.72
N SER A 73 -1.43 -3.58 -16.80
CA SER A 73 -1.48 -4.70 -17.75
C SER A 73 -0.30 -4.71 -18.72
N HIS A 74 0.39 -3.57 -18.92
CA HIS A 74 1.50 -3.44 -19.86
C HIS A 74 2.86 -3.42 -19.17
N ILE A 75 2.96 -2.83 -17.97
CA ILE A 75 4.24 -2.72 -17.25
C ILE A 75 4.53 -3.93 -16.37
N ARG A 76 3.65 -4.94 -16.35
CA ARG A 76 3.82 -6.18 -15.59
C ARG A 76 3.89 -7.38 -16.54
N THR A 77 4.98 -8.11 -16.44
CA THR A 77 5.20 -9.39 -17.12
C THR A 77 4.55 -10.55 -16.35
N GLN A 78 4.65 -11.76 -16.91
CA GLN A 78 4.40 -12.97 -16.15
C GLN A 78 5.35 -13.06 -14.93
N PRO A 79 4.95 -13.78 -13.86
CA PRO A 79 5.79 -13.97 -12.68
C PRO A 79 7.23 -14.35 -13.02
N ASN A 80 8.20 -13.62 -12.47
CA ASN A 80 9.64 -13.86 -12.66
C ASN A 80 10.15 -13.74 -14.12
N LYS A 81 9.42 -13.08 -15.02
CA LYS A 81 9.84 -12.86 -16.43
C LYS A 81 10.21 -11.40 -16.74
N GLY A 82 10.26 -10.54 -15.72
CA GLY A 82 10.58 -9.13 -15.82
C GLY A 82 12.06 -8.84 -15.58
N LEU A 83 12.32 -7.81 -14.78
CA LEU A 83 13.67 -7.32 -14.50
C LEU A 83 14.52 -8.34 -13.74
N ASN A 84 15.70 -8.65 -14.29
CA ASN A 84 16.74 -9.38 -13.57
C ASN A 84 17.42 -8.48 -12.53
N PRO A 85 17.37 -8.80 -11.22
CA PRO A 85 18.02 -7.97 -10.19
C PRO A 85 19.53 -7.77 -10.39
N SER A 86 20.22 -8.63 -11.15
CA SER A 86 21.67 -8.49 -11.43
C SER A 86 22.03 -7.25 -12.26
N SER A 87 21.07 -6.66 -12.98
CA SER A 87 21.26 -5.40 -13.70
C SER A 87 21.19 -4.16 -12.80
N LEU A 88 20.80 -4.34 -11.54
CA LEU A 88 20.72 -3.27 -10.55
C LEU A 88 22.05 -3.08 -9.84
N GLU A 89 22.42 -1.83 -9.63
CA GLU A 89 23.46 -1.44 -8.68
C GLU A 89 22.92 -1.56 -7.24
N ALA A 90 21.72 -1.05 -7.01
CA ALA A 90 21.09 -1.05 -5.70
C ALA A 90 19.58 -0.90 -5.81
N VAL A 91 18.88 -1.46 -4.83
CA VAL A 91 17.51 -1.10 -4.49
C VAL A 91 17.58 -0.21 -3.26
N LEU A 92 16.97 0.96 -3.31
CA LEU A 92 16.94 1.90 -2.20
C LEU A 92 15.52 2.14 -1.72
N VAL A 93 15.37 2.36 -0.43
CA VAL A 93 14.12 2.76 0.21
C VAL A 93 14.35 4.13 0.81
N ASN A 94 13.60 5.13 0.39
CA ASN A 94 13.65 6.45 0.98
C ASN A 94 12.33 6.72 1.71
N THR A 95 12.41 6.87 3.02
CA THR A 95 11.24 7.12 3.87
C THR A 95 11.11 8.59 4.21
N ASN A 96 9.87 9.09 4.23
CA ASN A 96 9.55 10.46 4.62
C ASN A 96 8.33 10.45 5.53
N LEU A 97 8.40 11.18 6.64
CA LEU A 97 7.25 11.33 7.53
C LEU A 97 6.27 12.33 6.89
N ASN A 98 5.05 11.87 6.64
CA ASN A 98 3.97 12.70 6.14
C ASN A 98 3.09 13.11 7.33
N MET A 99 3.39 14.27 7.91
CA MET A 99 2.68 14.79 9.08
C MET A 99 1.19 15.02 8.81
N ILE A 100 0.81 15.40 7.58
CA ILE A 100 -0.58 15.68 7.20
C ILE A 100 -1.43 14.40 7.20
N ARG A 101 -0.83 13.28 6.80
CA ARG A 101 -1.48 11.95 6.76
C ARG A 101 -1.16 11.07 7.97
N GLY A 102 -0.33 11.58 8.90
CA GLY A 102 0.27 10.83 10.01
C GLY A 102 0.73 9.44 9.61
N ARG A 103 1.53 9.36 8.54
CA ARG A 103 2.07 8.09 8.02
C ARG A 103 3.50 8.25 7.53
N LEU A 104 4.22 7.14 7.46
CA LEU A 104 5.52 7.08 6.80
C LEU A 104 5.32 6.77 5.32
N ASP A 105 5.58 7.74 4.44
CA ASP A 105 5.64 7.49 3.00
C ASP A 105 6.97 6.79 2.69
N SER A 106 6.93 5.73 1.88
CA SER A 106 8.12 4.97 1.48
C SER A 106 8.20 4.86 -0.05
N ASP A 107 9.27 5.44 -0.61
CA ASP A 107 9.57 5.35 -2.03
C ASP A 107 10.68 4.31 -2.27
N THR A 108 10.39 3.27 -3.06
CA THR A 108 11.42 2.32 -3.51
C THR A 108 12.02 2.78 -4.84
N TYR A 109 13.33 2.97 -4.88
CA TYR A 109 14.10 3.29 -6.07
C TYR A 109 14.89 2.07 -6.55
N LEU A 110 14.79 1.77 -7.84
CA LEU A 110 15.66 0.80 -8.51
C LEU A 110 16.76 1.57 -9.23
N LEU A 111 18.02 1.39 -8.81
CA LEU A 111 19.18 2.02 -9.43
C LEU A 111 19.85 1.02 -10.37
N PHE A 112 19.86 1.33 -11.65
CA PHE A 112 20.44 0.48 -12.69
C PHE A 112 21.91 0.79 -12.89
N LYS A 113 22.70 -0.23 -13.25
CA LYS A 113 24.15 -0.08 -13.53
C LYS A 113 24.44 0.87 -14.70
N ASP A 114 23.48 1.09 -15.60
CA ASP A 114 23.56 2.04 -16.72
C ASP A 114 23.40 3.52 -16.30
N GLY A 115 23.21 3.81 -15.01
CA GLY A 115 23.01 5.15 -14.47
C GLY A 115 21.57 5.66 -14.54
N THR A 116 20.61 4.84 -15.01
CA THR A 116 19.17 5.15 -14.94
C THR A 116 18.56 4.68 -13.62
N ALA A 117 17.50 5.34 -13.19
CA ALA A 117 16.76 5.03 -11.97
C ALA A 117 15.27 4.99 -12.23
N TYR A 118 14.59 4.04 -11.61
CA TYR A 118 13.13 3.94 -11.57
C TYR A 118 12.65 4.22 -10.14
N GLY A 119 11.90 5.31 -9.95
CA GLY A 119 11.37 5.72 -8.64
C GLY A 119 9.96 5.21 -8.36
N ASP A 120 9.59 5.18 -7.08
CA ASP A 120 8.26 4.73 -6.61
C ASP A 120 7.83 3.38 -7.22
N CYS A 121 8.74 2.40 -7.16
CA CYS A 121 8.46 1.04 -7.58
C CYS A 121 7.47 0.39 -6.59
N LYS A 122 6.36 -0.12 -7.13
CA LYS A 122 5.32 -0.86 -6.35
C LYS A 122 5.07 -2.26 -6.90
N ILE A 123 5.75 -2.62 -7.97
CA ILE A 123 5.60 -3.91 -8.65
C ILE A 123 6.76 -4.80 -8.17
N PRO A 124 6.52 -6.11 -7.94
CA PRO A 124 7.63 -7.03 -7.75
C PRO A 124 8.70 -6.83 -8.82
N ILE A 125 9.96 -6.69 -8.42
CA ILE A 125 11.05 -6.33 -9.34
C ILE A 125 11.10 -7.32 -10.51
N GLN A 126 11.05 -8.61 -10.20
CA GLN A 126 11.10 -9.69 -11.19
C GLN A 126 9.84 -9.81 -12.07
N ASP A 127 8.80 -9.01 -11.82
CA ASP A 127 7.60 -8.92 -12.65
C ASP A 127 7.59 -7.62 -13.49
N LEU A 128 8.50 -6.67 -13.26
CA LEU A 128 8.52 -5.36 -13.94
C LEU A 128 8.97 -5.48 -15.40
N ASN A 129 8.12 -5.03 -16.34
CA ASN A 129 8.49 -4.84 -17.74
C ASN A 129 9.20 -3.49 -17.91
N VAL A 130 10.53 -3.48 -17.80
CA VAL A 130 11.34 -2.24 -17.89
C VAL A 130 11.17 -1.52 -19.22
N LYS A 131 11.09 -2.25 -20.33
CA LYS A 131 10.92 -1.65 -21.67
C LYS A 131 9.61 -0.89 -21.75
N MET A 132 8.50 -1.51 -21.34
CA MET A 132 7.17 -0.87 -21.37
C MET A 132 7.03 0.23 -20.33
N SER A 133 7.62 0.06 -19.14
CA SER A 133 7.65 1.09 -18.11
C SER A 133 8.43 2.33 -18.59
N LYS A 134 9.58 2.17 -19.27
CA LYS A 134 10.34 3.31 -19.83
C LYS A 134 9.51 4.11 -20.86
N ILE A 135 8.64 3.44 -21.61
CA ILE A 135 7.72 4.11 -22.55
C ILE A 135 6.61 4.80 -21.77
N LEU A 136 5.78 4.05 -21.04
CA LEU A 136 4.52 4.54 -20.44
C LEU A 136 4.72 5.41 -19.20
N GLU A 137 5.76 5.15 -18.41
CA GLU A 137 6.12 5.91 -17.20
C GLU A 137 7.34 6.82 -17.43
N GLY A 138 7.76 6.95 -18.69
CA GLY A 138 8.80 7.88 -19.13
C GLY A 138 8.29 9.33 -19.25
N PRO A 139 9.21 10.29 -19.42
CA PRO A 139 8.88 11.71 -19.52
C PRO A 139 8.02 12.08 -20.73
N ALA A 140 8.02 11.27 -21.79
CA ALA A 140 7.22 11.52 -22.99
C ALA A 140 5.72 11.21 -22.80
N TYR A 141 5.40 10.15 -22.04
CA TYR A 141 4.03 9.65 -21.88
C TYR A 141 3.39 10.04 -20.54
N SER A 142 4.15 10.05 -19.44
CA SER A 142 3.58 10.23 -18.10
C SER A 142 3.65 11.67 -17.62
N LYS A 143 2.54 12.15 -17.03
CA LYS A 143 2.49 13.39 -16.25
C LYS A 143 3.39 13.32 -15.00
N TYR A 144 3.59 12.12 -14.47
CA TYR A 144 4.42 11.83 -13.30
C TYR A 144 5.48 10.79 -13.69
N PRO A 145 6.52 11.22 -14.43
CA PRO A 145 7.55 10.30 -14.90
C PRO A 145 8.32 9.67 -13.74
N LYS A 146 8.53 8.37 -13.83
CA LYS A 146 9.26 7.59 -12.81
C LYS A 146 10.71 7.30 -13.18
N TRP A 147 11.06 7.46 -14.45
CA TRP A 147 12.40 7.20 -14.97
C TRP A 147 13.25 8.45 -14.96
N THR A 148 14.43 8.36 -14.33
CA THR A 148 15.40 9.46 -14.22
C THR A 148 16.83 8.93 -14.20
N ARG A 149 17.81 9.77 -13.90
CA ARG A 149 19.22 9.39 -13.71
C ARG A 149 19.60 9.41 -12.24
N TRP A 150 20.59 8.60 -11.89
CA TRP A 150 21.21 8.63 -10.56
C TRP A 150 22.72 8.75 -10.65
N LYS A 151 23.33 9.15 -9.53
CA LYS A 151 24.78 9.07 -9.33
C LYS A 151 25.10 8.83 -7.86
N LYS A 152 26.29 8.31 -7.60
CA LYS A 152 26.84 8.15 -6.24
C LYS A 152 28.05 9.07 -6.07
N LYS A 153 28.06 9.87 -5.00
CA LYS A 153 29.18 10.76 -4.64
C LYS A 153 29.38 10.69 -3.13
N GLY A 154 30.60 10.38 -2.68
CA GLY A 154 30.92 10.27 -1.25
C GLY A 154 30.03 9.26 -0.51
N GLY A 155 29.77 8.08 -1.12
CA GLY A 155 28.91 7.04 -0.55
C GLY A 155 27.41 7.34 -0.55
N LYS A 156 26.99 8.55 -0.94
CA LYS A 156 25.59 8.98 -0.95
C LYS A 156 24.98 8.89 -2.35
N TYR A 157 23.69 8.60 -2.41
CA TYR A 157 22.93 8.48 -3.67
C TYR A 157 22.16 9.76 -3.99
N TYR A 158 22.25 10.18 -5.25
CA TYR A 158 21.57 11.36 -5.78
C TYR A 158 20.70 10.96 -6.96
N ILE A 159 19.51 11.56 -7.04
CA ILE A 159 18.56 11.41 -8.14
C ILE A 159 18.44 12.73 -8.88
N GLN A 160 18.41 12.70 -10.21
CA GLN A 160 18.20 13.90 -11.00
C GLN A 160 16.72 14.31 -11.01
N ASN A 161 16.44 15.58 -10.76
CA ASN A 161 15.12 16.15 -11.01
C ASN A 161 14.94 16.34 -12.52
N LEU A 162 13.89 15.76 -13.09
CA LEU A 162 13.67 15.79 -14.54
C LEU A 162 13.36 17.19 -15.09
N LYS A 163 12.74 18.07 -14.28
CA LYS A 163 12.38 19.43 -14.65
C LYS A 163 13.58 20.38 -14.51
N THR A 164 14.17 20.43 -13.32
CA THR A 164 15.26 21.40 -13.02
C THR A 164 16.64 20.90 -13.41
N LYS A 165 16.77 19.61 -13.78
CA LYS A 165 18.04 18.90 -14.03
C LYS A 165 19.02 18.86 -12.85
N GLN A 166 18.63 19.39 -11.70
CA GLN A 166 19.43 19.41 -10.48
C GLN A 166 19.49 18.03 -9.83
N TRP A 167 20.61 17.76 -9.17
CA TRP A 167 20.82 16.52 -8.42
C TRP A 167 20.29 16.66 -6.99
N LYS A 168 19.29 15.85 -6.63
CA LYS A 168 18.71 15.79 -5.30
C LYS A 168 19.30 14.63 -4.51
N LEU A 169 19.85 14.93 -3.33
CA LEU A 169 20.32 13.93 -2.38
C LEU A 169 19.12 13.15 -1.79
N LEU A 170 19.20 11.82 -1.82
CA LEU A 170 18.26 10.96 -1.08
C LEU A 170 18.72 10.83 0.38
N LYS A 171 18.43 11.84 1.21
CA LYS A 171 18.96 11.94 2.59
C LYS A 171 18.61 10.75 3.49
N LYS A 172 17.41 10.18 3.32
CA LYS A 172 16.89 9.08 4.14
C LYS A 172 16.91 7.75 3.39
N ALA A 173 17.57 7.68 2.24
CA ALA A 173 17.69 6.43 1.51
C ALA A 173 18.57 5.44 2.25
N GLN A 174 18.10 4.20 2.30
CA GLN A 174 18.82 3.04 2.77
C GLN A 174 18.71 1.92 1.75
N LYS A 175 19.62 0.95 1.80
CA LYS A 175 19.53 -0.21 0.90
C LYS A 175 18.32 -1.06 1.27
N ALA A 176 17.60 -1.52 0.28
CA ALA A 176 16.59 -2.56 0.43
C ALA A 176 17.31 -3.91 0.29
N LEU A 177 17.12 -4.80 1.25
CA LEU A 177 17.69 -6.14 1.20
C LEU A 177 16.63 -7.14 0.73
N PRO A 178 16.96 -8.03 -0.21
CA PRO A 178 16.04 -9.08 -0.62
C PRO A 178 15.89 -10.14 0.47
N GLY A 179 14.77 -10.85 0.46
CA GLY A 179 14.65 -12.11 1.19
C GLY A 179 15.31 -13.27 0.45
N LYS A 180 15.63 -14.34 1.17
CA LYS A 180 16.08 -15.60 0.58
C LYS A 180 14.89 -16.32 -0.04
N LYS A 181 15.15 -17.08 -1.11
CA LYS A 181 14.12 -17.94 -1.71
C LYS A 181 13.62 -18.95 -0.67
N GLY A 182 12.31 -19.00 -0.46
CA GLY A 182 11.67 -19.85 0.54
C GLY A 182 11.86 -19.39 1.99
N GLU A 183 12.35 -18.16 2.21
CA GLU A 183 12.54 -17.63 3.57
C GLU A 183 11.24 -17.67 4.38
N ARG A 184 11.36 -18.16 5.61
CA ARG A 184 10.27 -18.22 6.59
C ARG A 184 10.52 -17.20 7.68
N LEU A 185 9.50 -16.39 7.93
CA LEU A 185 9.45 -15.41 9.00
C LEU A 185 8.57 -15.95 10.12
N ASN A 186 8.85 -15.51 11.35
CA ASN A 186 8.10 -15.89 12.54
C ASN A 186 7.84 -14.64 13.38
N ASN A 187 7.01 -13.74 12.86
CA ASN A 187 6.72 -12.45 13.49
C ASN A 187 5.36 -11.92 13.06
N THR A 188 4.79 -11.06 13.89
CA THR A 188 3.67 -10.18 13.52
C THR A 188 4.23 -8.81 13.17
N PHE A 189 4.03 -8.39 11.93
CA PHE A 189 4.47 -7.10 11.42
C PHE A 189 3.28 -6.15 11.32
N TRP A 190 3.27 -5.08 12.13
CA TRP A 190 2.16 -4.13 12.20
C TRP A 190 2.51 -2.81 11.52
N THR A 191 1.48 -2.11 11.07
CA THR A 191 1.56 -0.74 10.59
C THR A 191 0.42 0.06 11.17
N PHE A 192 0.64 1.36 11.33
CA PHE A 192 -0.38 2.32 11.69
C PHE A 192 -0.17 3.62 10.91
N SER A 193 -1.27 4.26 10.57
CA SER A 193 -1.30 5.63 10.10
C SER A 193 -2.57 6.29 10.58
N GLY A 194 -2.54 7.60 10.79
CA GLY A 194 -3.76 8.32 11.05
C GLY A 194 -3.59 9.81 11.05
N SER A 195 -4.63 10.52 10.63
CA SER A 195 -4.73 11.94 10.86
C SER A 195 -6.17 12.38 11.07
N GLN A 196 -6.34 13.49 11.77
CA GLN A 196 -7.63 14.13 11.99
C GLN A 196 -8.41 14.43 10.69
N PHE A 197 -7.71 14.60 9.55
CA PHE A 197 -8.33 14.98 8.28
C PHE A 197 -8.62 13.79 7.35
N PHE A 198 -7.90 12.68 7.50
CA PHE A 198 -7.96 11.54 6.58
C PHE A 198 -8.39 10.24 7.25
N GLY A 199 -8.63 10.27 8.57
CA GLY A 199 -8.95 9.10 9.38
C GLY A 199 -7.71 8.27 9.72
N SER A 200 -7.91 7.04 10.19
CA SER A 200 -6.85 6.13 10.61
C SER A 200 -6.90 4.79 9.87
N HIS A 201 -5.74 4.15 9.79
CA HIS A 201 -5.57 2.81 9.26
C HIS A 201 -4.56 2.05 10.11
N GLN A 202 -4.93 0.85 10.51
CA GLN A 202 -4.05 -0.10 11.18
C GLN A 202 -4.10 -1.41 10.42
N GLY A 203 -2.98 -2.12 10.35
CA GLY A 203 -2.95 -3.44 9.74
C GLY A 203 -1.80 -4.26 10.26
N TYR A 204 -1.86 -5.57 10.05
CA TYR A 204 -0.70 -6.43 10.25
C TYR A 204 -0.62 -7.57 9.25
N TYR A 205 0.60 -8.07 9.07
CA TYR A 205 0.89 -9.40 8.53
C TYR A 205 1.50 -10.25 9.64
N LYS A 206 0.82 -11.32 10.03
CA LYS A 206 1.41 -12.38 10.85
C LYS A 206 1.97 -13.43 9.91
N LEU A 207 3.29 -13.53 9.83
CA LEU A 207 3.99 -14.50 9.00
C LEU A 207 4.53 -15.60 9.90
N MET A 208 4.13 -16.84 9.63
CA MET A 208 4.43 -18.00 10.46
C MET A 208 5.56 -18.85 9.86
N PRO A 209 6.32 -19.58 10.70
CA PRO A 209 7.47 -20.38 10.25
C PRO A 209 7.07 -21.55 9.34
N ASN A 210 5.84 -22.05 9.47
CA ASN A 210 5.27 -23.06 8.57
C ASN A 210 4.86 -22.50 7.19
N GLY A 211 5.13 -21.23 6.90
CA GLY A 211 4.79 -20.59 5.63
C GLY A 211 3.33 -20.13 5.53
N ARG A 212 2.57 -20.15 6.63
CA ARG A 212 1.21 -19.58 6.68
C ARG A 212 1.25 -18.08 6.97
N PHE A 213 0.22 -17.36 6.54
CA PHE A 213 0.02 -15.97 6.94
C PHE A 213 -1.39 -15.70 7.49
N GLU A 214 -1.52 -14.66 8.31
CA GLU A 214 -2.78 -13.99 8.64
C GLU A 214 -2.62 -12.47 8.37
N ILE A 215 -3.65 -11.85 7.80
CA ILE A 215 -3.74 -10.42 7.53
C ILE A 215 -4.84 -9.84 8.39
N TYR A 216 -4.57 -8.65 8.93
CA TYR A 216 -5.56 -7.81 9.56
C TYR A 216 -5.56 -6.43 8.94
N ASN A 217 -6.75 -5.87 8.75
CA ASN A 217 -6.91 -4.48 8.34
C ASN A 217 -8.02 -3.85 9.17
N PHE A 218 -7.75 -2.66 9.68
CA PHE A 218 -8.69 -1.75 10.26
C PHE A 218 -8.56 -0.40 9.54
N THR A 219 -9.66 0.23 9.18
CA THR A 219 -9.67 1.56 8.58
C THR A 219 -10.85 2.33 9.13
N MET A 220 -10.58 3.53 9.64
CA MET A 220 -11.56 4.54 9.96
C MET A 220 -11.35 5.71 8.98
N ARG A 221 -12.38 6.09 8.23
CA ARG A 221 -12.37 7.33 7.43
C ARG A 221 -13.31 8.32 8.04
N GLN A 222 -12.84 9.55 8.15
CA GLN A 222 -13.65 10.70 8.54
C GLN A 222 -13.75 11.59 7.31
N ASN A 223 -14.96 11.92 6.89
CA ASN A 223 -15.16 12.98 5.91
C ASN A 223 -15.53 14.26 6.69
N ASP A 224 -14.60 15.21 6.77
CA ASP A 224 -14.94 16.59 7.11
C ASP A 224 -15.61 17.22 5.87
N LEU A 225 -16.92 17.03 5.75
CA LEU A 225 -17.73 17.72 4.74
C LEU A 225 -17.85 19.19 5.16
N ARG A 226 -16.81 19.99 4.90
CA ARG A 226 -16.93 21.47 4.89
C ARG A 226 -17.66 21.95 3.64
N ALA A 227 -18.81 21.36 3.34
CA ALA A 227 -19.79 21.99 2.46
C ALA A 227 -20.46 23.08 3.31
N GLN A 228 -20.14 24.34 3.01
CA GLN A 228 -20.75 25.51 3.62
C GLN A 228 -22.22 25.58 3.19
N ASP A 229 -23.13 24.97 3.95
CA ASP A 229 -24.54 25.32 3.90
C ASP A 229 -24.85 26.24 5.09
N MET A 230 -25.44 27.40 4.81
CA MET A 230 -25.61 28.55 5.71
C MET A 230 -26.64 28.34 6.85
N ASP A 231 -26.95 27.10 7.26
CA ASP A 231 -28.04 26.80 8.22
C ASP A 231 -27.65 25.85 9.38
N GLY A 232 -26.38 25.86 9.77
CA GLY A 232 -25.99 25.53 11.15
C GLY A 232 -25.96 24.06 11.60
N THR A 233 -26.26 23.06 10.74
CA THR A 233 -26.07 21.64 11.10
C THR A 233 -25.24 20.91 10.06
N ILE A 234 -23.97 20.65 10.36
CA ILE A 234 -23.03 19.95 9.47
C ILE A 234 -23.17 18.44 9.66
N PRO A 235 -23.57 17.66 8.64
CA PRO A 235 -23.63 16.21 8.77
C PRO A 235 -22.22 15.62 8.81
N TYR A 236 -21.86 14.97 9.92
CA TYR A 236 -20.62 14.21 10.04
C TYR A 236 -20.83 12.80 9.47
N LEU A 237 -20.04 12.37 8.47
CA LEU A 237 -20.07 10.99 7.96
C LEU A 237 -18.72 10.31 8.22
N GLY A 238 -18.73 9.30 9.09
CA GLY A 238 -17.60 8.42 9.38
C GLY A 238 -17.86 7.01 8.87
N THR A 239 -16.82 6.34 8.37
CA THR A 239 -16.88 4.90 8.04
C THR A 239 -15.77 4.16 8.75
N VAL A 240 -16.10 3.08 9.46
CA VAL A 240 -15.16 2.18 10.13
C VAL A 240 -15.26 0.83 9.45
N SER A 241 -14.14 0.19 9.16
CA SER A 241 -14.11 -1.15 8.59
C SER A 241 -12.98 -1.96 9.19
N GLU A 242 -13.25 -3.24 9.41
CA GLU A 242 -12.30 -4.20 9.96
C GLU A 242 -12.41 -5.50 9.15
N SER A 243 -11.27 -6.15 8.95
CA SER A 243 -11.21 -7.45 8.31
C SER A 243 -10.08 -8.28 8.91
N ASP A 244 -10.39 -9.52 9.26
CA ASP A 244 -9.47 -10.46 9.88
C ASP A 244 -9.71 -11.88 9.37
N LYS A 245 -9.17 -12.89 10.06
CA LYS A 245 -9.36 -14.31 9.71
C LYS A 245 -10.79 -14.84 9.93
N THR A 246 -11.64 -14.14 10.67
CA THR A 246 -13.02 -14.56 10.98
C THR A 246 -14.03 -13.96 10.00
N GLY A 247 -13.75 -12.75 9.52
CA GLY A 247 -14.57 -12.12 8.50
C GLY A 247 -14.28 -10.64 8.31
N SER A 248 -15.28 -9.89 7.87
CA SER A 248 -15.20 -8.44 7.74
C SER A 248 -16.45 -7.74 8.26
N THR A 249 -16.24 -6.58 8.84
CA THR A 249 -17.28 -5.65 9.32
C THR A 249 -17.00 -4.28 8.70
N ALA A 250 -18.06 -3.57 8.33
CA ALA A 250 -17.95 -2.15 8.00
C ALA A 250 -19.20 -1.42 8.46
N ASN A 251 -19.01 -0.32 9.17
CA ASN A 251 -20.06 0.51 9.76
C ASN A 251 -19.91 1.94 9.25
N SER A 252 -21.02 2.56 8.87
CA SER A 252 -21.10 3.97 8.52
C SER A 252 -21.93 4.68 9.58
N VAL A 253 -21.36 5.73 10.18
CA VAL A 253 -22.01 6.56 11.20
C VAL A 253 -22.24 7.95 10.60
N ALA A 254 -23.48 8.42 10.61
CA ALA A 254 -23.83 9.78 10.24
C ALA A 254 -24.41 10.51 11.47
N ILE A 255 -23.98 11.76 11.72
CA ILE A 255 -24.55 12.62 12.78
C ILE A 255 -25.23 13.81 12.09
N GLY A 256 -26.55 13.92 12.20
CA GLY A 256 -27.37 14.99 11.62
C GLY A 256 -28.84 14.58 11.51
N ASN A 257 -29.75 15.55 11.53
CA ASN A 257 -31.18 15.31 11.39
C ASN A 257 -31.48 14.79 9.97
N ASN A 258 -31.83 13.50 9.84
CA ASN A 258 -32.22 12.79 8.59
C ASN A 258 -31.20 11.86 7.92
N PHE A 259 -30.15 11.39 8.59
CA PHE A 259 -29.25 10.37 8.03
C PHE A 259 -29.30 9.03 8.80
N GLY A 260 -29.53 7.93 8.07
CA GLY A 260 -29.47 6.56 8.60
C GLY A 260 -28.06 5.97 8.55
N GLY A 261 -27.60 5.38 9.66
CA GLY A 261 -26.36 4.60 9.70
C GLY A 261 -26.53 3.21 9.09
N GLY A 262 -25.47 2.67 8.48
CA GLY A 262 -25.49 1.35 7.83
C GLY A 262 -24.37 0.46 8.34
N ALA A 263 -24.69 -0.77 8.71
CA ALA A 263 -23.73 -1.80 9.07
C ALA A 263 -23.75 -2.92 8.05
N SER A 264 -22.57 -3.34 7.60
CA SER A 264 -22.40 -4.51 6.75
C SER A 264 -21.47 -5.49 7.45
N HIS A 265 -21.89 -6.75 7.48
CA HIS A 265 -21.11 -7.82 8.06
C HIS A 265 -21.06 -9.01 7.11
N LYS A 266 -19.85 -9.51 6.86
CA LYS A 266 -19.62 -10.74 6.11
C LYS A 266 -18.90 -11.71 7.04
N ARG A 267 -19.61 -12.75 7.47
CA ARG A 267 -19.04 -13.87 8.23
C ARG A 267 -18.45 -14.87 7.24
N LYS A 268 -17.38 -15.56 7.66
CA LYS A 268 -16.73 -16.65 6.90
C LYS A 268 -16.05 -16.22 5.59
N ASP A 269 -15.79 -14.92 5.40
CA ASP A 269 -14.95 -14.42 4.30
C ASP A 269 -13.50 -14.16 4.72
N GLY A 270 -13.12 -14.56 5.94
CA GLY A 270 -11.76 -14.41 6.47
C GLY A 270 -10.71 -15.30 5.78
N ASN A 271 -11.14 -16.25 4.93
CA ASN A 271 -10.25 -17.02 4.06
C ASN A 271 -9.51 -16.15 3.02
N LYS A 272 -9.96 -14.90 2.79
CA LYS A 272 -9.23 -13.88 2.02
C LYS A 272 -8.10 -13.22 2.82
N ASN A 273 -8.03 -13.45 4.13
CA ASN A 273 -7.04 -12.86 5.03
C ASN A 273 -6.08 -13.92 5.59
N THR A 274 -6.23 -15.18 5.20
CA THR A 274 -5.33 -16.27 5.60
C THR A 274 -4.86 -17.03 4.36
N GLY A 275 -3.72 -17.71 4.48
CA GLY A 275 -3.14 -18.42 3.35
C GLY A 275 -1.72 -18.91 3.58
N THR A 276 -1.04 -19.27 2.50
CA THR A 276 0.39 -19.57 2.47
C THR A 276 1.16 -18.48 1.73
N TYR A 277 2.37 -18.18 2.18
CA TYR A 277 3.25 -17.21 1.54
C TYR A 277 4.58 -17.82 1.09
N TYR A 278 5.17 -17.21 0.06
CA TYR A 278 6.50 -17.55 -0.44
C TYR A 278 7.30 -16.29 -0.71
N ILE A 279 8.52 -16.22 -0.18
CA ILE A 279 9.45 -15.13 -0.41
C ILE A 279 10.47 -15.57 -1.47
N ASP A 280 10.71 -14.72 -2.46
CA ASP A 280 11.75 -14.92 -3.48
C ASP A 280 12.38 -13.58 -3.88
N GLY A 281 13.54 -13.28 -3.28
CA GLY A 281 14.25 -12.03 -3.52
C GLY A 281 13.44 -10.82 -3.06
N TYR A 282 13.09 -9.95 -4.01
CA TYR A 282 12.30 -8.74 -3.78
C TYR A 282 10.78 -8.95 -3.92
N THR A 283 10.31 -10.20 -3.82
CA THR A 283 8.90 -10.55 -4.02
C THR A 283 8.38 -11.39 -2.87
N ILE A 284 7.16 -11.09 -2.44
CA ILE A 284 6.33 -11.99 -1.63
C ILE A 284 5.10 -12.40 -2.44
N GLU A 285 4.87 -13.70 -2.53
CA GLU A 285 3.66 -14.29 -3.12
C GLU A 285 2.73 -14.75 -2.00
N LEU A 286 1.46 -14.36 -2.09
CA LEU A 286 0.42 -14.65 -1.11
C LEU A 286 -0.66 -15.50 -1.80
N HIS A 287 -0.78 -16.75 -1.38
CA HIS A 287 -1.81 -17.68 -1.82
C HIS A 287 -2.86 -17.78 -0.71
N HIS A 288 -3.99 -17.13 -0.93
CA HIS A 288 -5.08 -17.07 0.03
C HIS A 288 -5.86 -18.38 0.04
N ASP A 289 -6.47 -18.71 1.18
CA ASP A 289 -7.27 -19.92 1.34
C ASP A 289 -8.53 -19.91 0.46
N ASN A 290 -8.94 -18.74 -0.04
CA ASN A 290 -10.00 -18.60 -1.04
C ASN A 290 -9.53 -18.84 -2.50
N GLY A 291 -8.28 -19.22 -2.71
CA GLY A 291 -7.68 -19.48 -4.03
C GLY A 291 -7.18 -18.23 -4.76
N TRP A 292 -7.33 -17.03 -4.20
CA TRP A 292 -6.73 -15.82 -4.76
C TRP A 292 -5.21 -15.87 -4.55
N VAL A 293 -4.45 -15.60 -5.61
CA VAL A 293 -2.99 -15.50 -5.55
C VAL A 293 -2.58 -14.13 -6.04
N HIS A 294 -1.67 -13.49 -5.31
CA HIS A 294 -1.06 -12.25 -5.77
C HIS A 294 0.39 -12.10 -5.28
N ARG A 295 1.16 -11.32 -6.03
CA ARG A 295 2.59 -11.08 -5.78
C ARG A 295 2.82 -9.60 -5.57
N GLU A 296 3.57 -9.27 -4.53
CA GLU A 296 3.86 -7.91 -4.10
C GLU A 296 5.37 -7.65 -3.97
N LEU A 297 5.76 -6.40 -4.19
CA LEU A 297 7.11 -5.96 -3.89
C LEU A 297 7.37 -6.17 -2.40
N PHE A 298 8.48 -6.83 -2.09
CA PHE A 298 8.91 -7.15 -0.73
C PHE A 298 10.39 -6.84 -0.53
N HIS A 299 10.77 -6.33 0.64
CA HIS A 299 12.18 -6.24 1.06
C HIS A 299 12.30 -5.91 2.54
N PHE A 300 13.51 -6.07 3.06
CA PHE A 300 13.91 -5.58 4.38
C PHE A 300 14.66 -4.24 4.25
N PRO A 301 14.20 -3.16 4.89
CA PRO A 301 14.99 -1.94 4.96
C PRO A 301 16.28 -2.16 5.78
N SER A 302 17.45 -1.84 5.20
CA SER A 302 18.75 -2.30 5.74
C SER A 302 19.08 -1.84 7.15
N LYS A 303 18.54 -0.71 7.64
CA LYS A 303 18.85 -0.21 8.99
C LYS A 303 18.20 -1.04 10.10
N ASP A 304 17.13 -1.77 9.79
CA ASP A 304 16.27 -2.32 10.84
C ASP A 304 16.60 -3.78 11.17
N LYS A 305 17.67 -4.40 10.62
CA LYS A 305 18.07 -5.79 10.91
C LYS A 305 16.91 -6.82 10.89
N LYS A 306 15.96 -6.68 9.95
CA LYS A 306 14.71 -7.48 9.86
C LYS A 306 13.68 -7.25 10.98
N LYS A 307 13.82 -6.20 11.79
CA LYS A 307 12.76 -5.65 12.66
C LYS A 307 11.64 -4.96 11.88
N SER A 308 11.83 -4.75 10.59
CA SER A 308 10.79 -4.25 9.69
C SER A 308 10.81 -4.98 8.35
N ILE A 309 9.66 -4.99 7.70
CA ILE A 309 9.50 -5.40 6.30
C ILE A 309 8.78 -4.30 5.55
N GLN A 310 9.01 -4.22 4.25
CA GLN A 310 8.17 -3.42 3.36
C GLN A 310 7.40 -4.36 2.43
N ILE A 311 6.10 -4.12 2.32
CA ILE A 311 5.22 -4.74 1.32
C ILE A 311 4.58 -3.60 0.54
N LYS A 312 4.76 -3.57 -0.78
CA LYS A 312 4.39 -2.45 -1.66
C LYS A 312 5.08 -1.13 -1.21
N ASP A 313 4.29 -0.15 -0.80
CA ASP A 313 4.68 1.18 -0.34
C ASP A 313 4.49 1.37 1.18
N THR A 314 4.18 0.28 1.90
CA THR A 314 3.92 0.31 3.34
C THR A 314 5.01 -0.45 4.09
N ILE A 315 5.57 0.18 5.11
CA ILE A 315 6.52 -0.44 6.02
C ILE A 315 5.75 -0.97 7.23
N TYR A 316 6.05 -2.20 7.62
CA TYR A 316 5.52 -2.87 8.78
C TYR A 316 6.65 -3.20 9.75
N TRP A 317 6.43 -3.00 11.03
CA TRP A 317 7.41 -3.23 12.09
C TRP A 317 7.05 -4.46 12.88
N VAL A 318 8.04 -5.21 13.37
CA VAL A 318 7.80 -6.31 14.30
C VAL A 318 7.09 -5.72 15.53
N ARG A 319 6.00 -6.37 15.94
CA ARG A 319 5.39 -6.12 17.24
C ARG A 319 6.33 -6.74 18.28
N GLU A 320 7.16 -5.91 18.91
CA GLU A 320 7.87 -6.32 20.12
C GLU A 320 6.79 -6.58 21.17
N TYR A 321 6.71 -7.82 21.64
CA TYR A 321 5.93 -8.16 22.83
C TYR A 321 6.87 -7.88 24.00
N ASP A 322 6.51 -6.92 24.85
CA ASP A 322 7.06 -6.83 26.21
C ASP A 322 6.54 -8.00 27.04
#